data_AF-A0A497U639-F1
#
_entry.id   AF-A0A497U639-F1
#
_cell.length_a   1.000
_cell.length_b   1.000
_cell.length_c   1.000
_cell.angle_alpha   90.00
_cell.angle_beta   90.00
_cell.angle_gamma   90.00
#
_symmetry.space_group_name_H-M   'P 1'
#
loop_
_entity.id
_entity.type
_entity.pdbx_description
1 polymer ?
#
loop_
_entity_poly.entity_id
_entity_poly.type
_entity_poly.pdbx_seq_one_letter_code
_entity_poly.pdbx_strand_id
1 'polypeptide(L)'
;MKFIPCQGGDNCTEGGTHCQGCGRSHEEIAETKKLIDALVQFTQKMDFENVEEFTSFVAARAAGKYRMQQGGGMGFGLNILPGS
;
A
#
# COMPACT_ATOMS: atom_id res chain seq x y z
N MET A 1 -12.32 -9.62 5.63
CA MET A 1 -12.99 -8.34 5.29
C MET A 1 -12.47 -7.83 3.95
N LYS A 2 -13.24 -7.01 3.22
CA LYS A 2 -12.76 -6.33 2.02
C LYS A 2 -12.06 -5.04 2.44
N PHE A 3 -10.87 -4.77 1.91
CA PHE A 3 -10.20 -3.49 2.11
C PHE A 3 -10.99 -2.39 1.39
N ILE A 4 -11.30 -1.30 2.11
CA ILE A 4 -11.93 -0.10 1.57
C ILE A 4 -10.95 1.05 1.82
N PRO A 5 -10.38 1.70 0.78
CA PRO A 5 -9.46 2.79 0.98
C PRO A 5 -10.13 3.91 1.77
N CYS A 6 -9.41 4.44 2.77
CA CYS A 6 -9.89 5.61 3.49
C CYS A 6 -9.90 6.80 2.53
N GLN A 7 -11.03 7.51 2.45
CA GLN A 7 -11.18 8.67 1.57
C GLN A 7 -10.51 9.93 2.15
N GLY A 8 -10.01 9.87 3.39
CA GLY A 8 -9.41 11.01 4.07
C GLY A 8 -10.42 12.14 4.36
N GLY A 9 -9.87 13.30 4.72
CA GLY A 9 -10.63 14.51 5.07
C GLY A 9 -11.43 14.36 6.36
N ASP A 10 -12.46 15.21 6.50
CA ASP A 10 -13.32 15.29 7.68
C ASP A 10 -14.20 14.04 7.90
N ASN A 11 -14.21 13.11 6.95
CA ASN A 11 -14.95 11.84 7.01
C ASN A 11 -14.30 10.82 7.96
N CYS A 12 -13.02 11.01 8.29
CA CYS A 12 -12.32 10.20 9.28
C CYS A 12 -12.54 10.85 10.66
N THR A 13 -13.65 10.55 11.31
CA THR A 13 -13.94 11.08 12.65
C THR A 13 -12.87 10.63 13.64
N GLU A 14 -12.42 11.54 14.51
CA GLU A 14 -11.44 11.22 15.57
C GLU A 14 -12.07 10.47 16.76
N GLY A 15 -13.40 10.51 16.90
CA GLY A 15 -14.14 9.81 17.95
C GLY A 15 -14.44 8.35 17.60
N GLY A 16 -14.53 7.51 18.63
CA GLY A 16 -14.83 6.08 18.49
C GLY A 16 -13.63 5.22 18.09
N THR A 17 -13.88 3.96 17.72
CA THR A 17 -12.85 2.99 17.34
C THR A 17 -12.76 2.73 15.83
N HIS A 18 -13.69 3.30 15.05
CA HIS A 18 -13.82 3.05 13.61
C HIS A 18 -14.10 4.34 12.84
N CYS A 19 -13.52 4.43 11.64
CA CYS A 19 -13.75 5.52 10.71
C CYS A 19 -15.17 5.43 10.14
N GLN A 20 -15.97 6.48 10.28
CA GLN A 20 -17.33 6.54 9.74
C GLN A 20 -17.38 6.54 8.20
N GLY A 21 -16.33 7.00 7.53
CA GLY A 21 -16.26 7.02 6.07
C GLY A 21 -15.96 5.66 5.41
N CYS A 22 -14.98 4.91 5.94
CA CYS A 22 -14.55 3.63 5.32
C CYS A 22 -14.86 2.39 6.16
N GLY A 23 -15.35 2.56 7.39
CA GLY A 23 -15.70 1.47 8.31
C GLY A 23 -14.52 0.71 8.91
N ARG A 24 -13.27 1.09 8.60
CA ARG A 24 -12.06 0.45 9.12
C ARG A 24 -11.75 0.93 10.53
N SER A 25 -11.09 0.09 11.32
CA SER A 25 -10.69 0.48 12.68
C SER A 25 -9.60 1.56 12.64
N HIS A 26 -9.55 2.39 13.67
CA HIS A 26 -8.52 3.42 13.78
C HIS A 26 -7.12 2.83 13.88
N GLU A 27 -6.98 1.66 14.52
CA GLU A 27 -5.73 0.91 14.58
C GLU A 27 -5.30 0.45 13.19
N GLU A 28 -6.22 -0.13 12.40
CA GLU A 28 -5.93 -0.57 11.04
C GLU A 28 -5.49 0.61 10.15
N ILE A 29 -6.13 1.77 10.30
CA ILE A 29 -5.79 3.00 9.60
C ILE A 29 -4.41 3.51 10.03
N ALA A 30 -4.12 3.52 11.33
CA ALA A 30 -2.83 3.96 11.86
C ALA A 30 -1.68 3.06 11.37
N GLU A 31 -1.88 1.74 11.36
CA GLU A 31 -0.89 0.80 10.81
C GLU A 31 -0.71 1.00 9.30
N THR A 32 -1.78 1.26 8.56
CA THR A 32 -1.68 1.57 7.12
C THR A 32 -0.87 2.85 6.87
N LYS A 33 -1.06 3.89 7.69
CA LYS A 33 -0.27 5.14 7.61
C LYS A 33 1.21 4.89 7.86
N LYS A 34 1.56 4.09 8.89
CA LYS A 34 2.96 3.71 9.16
C LYS A 34 3.62 3.04 7.97
N LEU A 35 2.90 2.18 7.25
CA LEU A 35 3.42 1.54 6.03
C LEU A 35 3.67 2.55 4.91
N ILE A 36 2.77 3.51 4.71
CA ILE A 36 2.94 4.60 3.73
C ILE A 36 4.16 5.46 4.10
N ASP A 37 4.25 5.88 5.37
CA ASP A 37 5.37 6.70 5.86
C ASP A 37 6.71 5.98 5.67
N ALA A 38 6.77 4.68 5.95
CA ALA A 38 7.99 3.89 5.73
C ALA A 38 8.40 3.83 4.25
N LEU A 39 7.44 3.75 3.32
CA LEU A 39 7.74 3.80 1.89
C LEU A 39 8.27 5.18 1.47
N VAL A 40 7.66 6.26 1.95
CA VAL A 40 8.09 7.65 1.68
C VAL A 40 9.48 7.92 2.25
N GLN A 41 9.74 7.50 3.49
CA GLN A 41 11.07 7.63 4.11
C GLN A 41 12.13 6.86 3.32
N PHE A 42 11.78 5.68 2.81
CA PHE A 42 12.68 4.90 1.99
C PHE A 42 12.98 5.60 0.65
N THR A 43 11.96 6.15 -0.03
CA THR A 43 12.19 6.87 -1.30
C THR A 43 13.04 8.13 -1.10
N GLN A 44 12.83 8.86 -0.01
CA GLN A 44 13.65 10.03 0.35
C GLN A 44 15.10 9.64 0.64
N LYS A 45 15.31 8.55 1.41
CA LYS A 45 16.66 8.05 1.71
C LYS A 45 17.44 7.66 0.45
N MET A 46 16.74 7.12 -0.54
CA MET A 46 17.35 6.65 -1.80
C MET A 46 17.39 7.73 -2.89
N ASP A 47 16.80 8.89 -2.64
CA ASP A 47 16.71 10.03 -3.57
C ASP A 47 16.12 9.64 -4.95
N PHE A 48 15.01 8.90 -4.94
CA PHE A 48 14.37 8.48 -6.18
C PHE A 48 13.68 9.66 -6.88
N GLU A 49 14.04 9.91 -8.13
CA GLU A 49 13.36 10.91 -9.00
C GLU A 49 11.99 10.39 -9.50
N ASN A 50 11.82 9.07 -9.61
CA ASN A 50 10.64 8.40 -10.16
C ASN A 50 9.79 7.69 -9.07
N VAL A 51 9.37 8.43 -8.04
CA VAL A 51 8.62 7.90 -6.88
C VAL A 51 7.34 7.15 -7.27
N GLU A 52 6.64 7.59 -8.32
CA GLU A 52 5.41 6.94 -8.80
C GLU A 52 5.67 5.54 -9.38
N GLU A 53 6.80 5.35 -10.09
CA GLU A 53 7.21 4.04 -10.60
C GLU A 53 7.55 3.10 -9.44
N PHE A 54 8.29 3.59 -8.44
CA PHE A 54 8.62 2.82 -7.24
C PHE A 54 7.36 2.35 -6.50
N THR A 55 6.41 3.26 -6.23
CA THR A 55 5.18 2.91 -5.49
C THR A 55 4.31 1.93 -6.27
N SER A 56 4.22 2.09 -7.60
CA SER A 56 3.53 1.15 -8.50
C SER A 56 4.19 -0.24 -8.50
N PHE A 57 5.53 -0.30 -8.58
CA PHE A 57 6.29 -1.53 -8.48
C PHE A 57 6.06 -2.24 -7.14
N VAL A 58 6.15 -1.51 -6.02
CA VAL A 58 5.93 -2.07 -4.68
C VAL A 58 4.51 -2.64 -4.54
N ALA A 59 3.48 -1.91 -4.99
CA ALA A 59 2.10 -2.39 -4.95
C ALA A 59 1.93 -3.71 -5.73
N ALA A 60 2.46 -3.77 -6.96
CA ALA A 60 2.42 -4.97 -7.79
C ALA A 60 3.15 -6.16 -7.14
N ARG A 61 4.34 -5.92 -6.57
CA ARG A 61 5.14 -6.95 -5.90
C ARG A 61 4.53 -7.44 -4.60
N ALA A 62 3.97 -6.55 -3.78
CA ALA A 62 3.30 -6.93 -2.54
C ALA A 62 2.08 -7.82 -2.83
N ALA A 63 1.24 -7.42 -3.78
CA ALA A 63 0.10 -8.22 -4.22
C ALA A 63 0.53 -9.57 -4.82
N GLY A 64 1.60 -9.57 -5.63
CA GLY A 64 2.20 -10.80 -6.18
C GLY A 64 2.68 -11.76 -5.10
N LYS A 65 3.45 -11.24 -4.13
CA LYS A 65 3.97 -12.04 -3.01
C LYS A 65 2.84 -12.63 -2.17
N TYR A 66 1.79 -11.86 -1.88
CA TYR A 66 0.61 -12.36 -1.16
C TYR A 66 -0.05 -13.53 -1.90
N ARG A 67 -0.23 -13.43 -3.23
CA ARG A 67 -0.76 -14.53 -4.05
C ARG A 67 0.14 -15.76 -4.03
N MET A 68 1.46 -15.59 -4.08
CA MET A 68 2.42 -16.70 -4.01
C MET A 68 2.43 -17.39 -2.63
N GLN A 69 2.14 -16.67 -1.55
CA GLN A 69 2.01 -17.25 -0.22
C GLN A 69 0.71 -18.03 -0.05
N GLN A 70 -0.34 -17.64 -0.77
CA GLN A 70 -1.65 -18.30 -0.79
C GLN A 70 -1.70 -19.48 -1.78
N GLY A 71 -0.82 -19.52 -2.78
CA GLY A 71 -0.74 -20.59 -3.79
C GLY A 71 0.70 -21.05 -3.99
N GLY A 72 1.01 -22.27 -3.55
CA GLY A 72 2.34 -22.87 -3.69
C GLY A 72 2.85 -22.82 -5.13
N GLY A 73 3.94 -22.08 -5.32
CA GLY A 73 4.90 -22.20 -6.42
C GLY A 73 4.36 -22.36 -7.84
N MET A 74 4.33 -21.26 -8.60
CA MET A 74 4.84 -21.24 -9.98
C MET A 74 5.08 -19.80 -10.42
N GLY A 75 6.33 -19.52 -10.80
CA GLY A 75 6.84 -18.18 -11.06
C GLY A 75 6.22 -17.51 -12.29
N PHE A 76 6.39 -16.19 -12.35
CA PHE A 76 6.29 -15.45 -13.61
C PHE A 76 7.34 -14.34 -13.62
N GLY A 77 8.06 -14.28 -14.76
CA GLY A 77 9.21 -13.45 -15.01
C GLY A 77 8.92 -11.96 -14.86
N LEU A 78 9.97 -11.23 -14.47
CA LEU A 78 10.03 -9.79 -14.61
C LEU A 78 9.89 -9.41 -16.09
N ASN A 79 8.69 -9.05 -16.53
CA ASN A 79 8.58 -8.04 -17.57
C ASN A 79 8.53 -6.69 -16.87
N ILE A 80 9.72 -6.20 -16.51
CA ILE A 80 9.94 -4.75 -16.42
C ILE A 80 9.81 -4.29 -17.88
N LEU A 81 8.72 -3.60 -18.21
CA LEU A 81 8.60 -2.92 -19.50
C LEU A 81 9.81 -1.99 -19.64
N PRO A 82 10.58 -2.05 -20.74
CA PRO A 82 11.51 -0.98 -21.05
C PRO A 82 10.68 0.24 -21.44
N GLY A 83 11.09 1.41 -20.97
CA GLY A 83 10.53 2.68 -21.40
C GLY A 83 10.49 2.79 -22.92
N SER A 84 9.43 3.41 -23.43
CA SER A 84 9.35 4.02 -24.75
C SER A 84 8.47 5.25 -24.61
#